data_AF-A0AAW8AM11-F1
#
_entry.id   AF-A0AAW8AM11-F1
#
_cell.length_a   1.000
_cell.length_b   1.000
_cell.length_c   1.000
_cell.angle_alpha   90.00
_cell.angle_beta   90.00
_cell.angle_gamma   90.00
#
_symmetry.space_group_name_H-M   'P 1'
#
loop_
_entity.id
_entity.type
_entity.pdbx_description
1 polymer ?
#
loop_
_entity_poly.entity_id
_entity_poly.type
_entity_poly.pdbx_seq_one_letter_code
_entity_poly.pdbx_strand_id
1 'polypeptide(L)'
;WLDEIKERVATAPEEDRTKVYFEMATWPEGYSTCSEGSFGLHECIVTAGGINIFGDHNQSFFDVDPEAVMIRNPDVILNYGYGDYA
;
A
#
# COMPACT_ATOMS: atom_id res chain seq x y z
N TRP A 1 -17.41 1.96 -14.12
CA TRP A 1 -16.34 2.76 -13.48
C TRP A 1 -15.19 1.87 -12.98
N LEU A 2 -15.43 0.87 -12.11
CA LEU A 2 -14.40 -0.12 -11.76
C LEU A 2 -13.88 -0.91 -12.98
N ASP A 3 -14.76 -1.30 -13.91
CA ASP A 3 -14.34 -2.00 -15.13
C ASP A 3 -13.43 -1.13 -15.99
N GLU A 4 -13.71 0.18 -16.08
CA GLU A 4 -12.91 1.15 -16.81
C GLU A 4 -11.51 1.34 -16.18
N ILE A 5 -11.42 1.30 -14.84
CA ILE A 5 -10.13 1.32 -14.13
C ILE A 5 -9.34 0.05 -14.47
N LYS A 6 -9.98 -1.12 -14.38
CA LYS A 6 -9.34 -2.40 -14.69
C LYS A 6 -8.86 -2.48 -16.13
N GLU A 7 -9.66 -2.00 -17.08
CA GLU A 7 -9.29 -1.95 -18.50
C GLU A 7 -8.07 -1.05 -18.73
N ARG A 8 -8.04 0.14 -18.12
CA ARG A 8 -6.87 1.04 -18.24
C ARG A 8 -5.62 0.44 -17.59
N VAL A 9 -5.74 -0.10 -16.38
CA VAL A 9 -4.62 -0.72 -15.66
C VAL A 9 -4.08 -1.94 -16.41
N ALA A 10 -4.94 -2.74 -17.06
CA ALA A 10 -4.51 -3.89 -17.86
C ALA A 10 -3.65 -3.51 -19.08
N THR A 11 -3.78 -2.27 -19.57
CA THR A 11 -2.94 -1.75 -20.67
C THR A 11 -1.63 -1.13 -20.20
N ALA A 12 -1.44 -0.91 -18.90
CA ALA A 12 -0.23 -0.33 -18.34
C ALA A 12 0.89 -1.40 -18.25
N PRO A 13 2.12 -1.08 -18.69
CA PRO A 13 3.28 -1.96 -18.51
C PRO A 13 3.54 -2.28 -17.04
N GLU A 14 4.02 -3.49 -16.74
CA GLU A 14 4.34 -3.86 -15.35
C GLU A 14 5.49 -3.03 -14.77
N GLU A 15 6.41 -2.57 -15.62
CA GLU A 15 7.52 -1.69 -15.25
C GLU A 15 7.08 -0.29 -14.82
N ASP A 16 5.90 0.15 -15.25
CA ASP A 16 5.33 1.46 -14.90
C ASP A 16 4.46 1.40 -13.64
N ARG A 17 4.30 0.22 -13.03
CA ARG A 17 3.51 0.07 -11.82
C ARG A 17 4.20 0.74 -10.64
N THR A 18 3.51 1.72 -10.06
CA THR A 18 4.00 2.47 -8.90
C THR A 18 4.11 1.56 -7.67
N LYS A 19 5.28 1.56 -7.03
CA LYS A 19 5.49 0.93 -5.71
C LYS A 19 4.90 1.84 -4.63
N VAL A 20 3.93 1.31 -3.89
CA VAL A 20 3.16 2.04 -2.88
C VAL A 20 3.46 1.47 -1.51
N TYR A 21 3.83 2.34 -0.58
CA TYR A 21 3.84 2.05 0.86
C TYR A 21 2.59 2.66 1.50
N PHE A 22 1.84 1.86 2.27
CA PHE A 22 0.70 2.35 3.04
C PHE A 22 1.06 2.37 4.52
N GLU A 23 1.06 3.56 5.11
CA GLU A 23 1.44 3.81 6.49
C GLU A 23 0.20 4.21 7.29
N MET A 24 -0.09 3.49 8.37
CA MET A 24 -1.09 3.84 9.36
C MET A 24 -0.41 4.52 10.53
N ALA A 25 -0.41 5.85 10.51
CA ALA A 25 0.29 6.66 11.51
C ALA A 25 -0.33 6.56 12.93
N THR A 26 -1.57 6.10 13.04
CA THR A 26 -2.35 6.10 14.29
C THR A 26 -2.50 4.71 14.94
N TRP A 27 -1.97 3.66 14.30
CA TRP A 27 -1.85 2.31 14.87
C TRP A 27 -0.43 2.19 15.48
N PRO A 28 -0.26 1.50 16.62
CA PRO A 28 0.32 2.03 17.87
C PRO A 28 1.76 2.55 17.83
N GLU A 29 2.54 2.31 16.77
CA GLU A 29 3.94 2.76 16.65
C GLU A 29 4.26 3.57 15.37
N GLY A 30 3.25 3.97 14.58
CA GLY A 30 3.39 4.91 13.46
C GLY A 30 3.97 4.33 12.16
N TYR A 31 4.55 3.12 12.20
CA TYR A 31 5.04 2.36 11.04
C TYR A 31 4.18 1.13 10.73
N SER A 32 2.92 1.14 11.15
CA SER A 32 1.99 0.07 10.85
C SER A 32 1.61 0.08 9.37
N THR A 33 1.64 -1.07 8.71
CA THR A 33 1.29 -1.26 7.30
C THR A 33 0.23 -2.34 7.13
N CYS A 34 -0.27 -2.48 5.90
CA CYS A 34 -1.22 -3.51 5.49
C CYS A 34 -0.67 -4.45 4.42
N SER A 35 -1.07 -5.72 4.47
CA SER A 35 -0.95 -6.69 3.36
C SER A 35 -2.30 -7.32 2.97
N GLU A 36 -2.30 -8.46 2.29
CA GLU A 36 -3.51 -9.19 1.91
C GLU A 36 -4.42 -9.46 3.15
N GLY A 37 -5.74 -9.31 2.97
CA GLY A 37 -6.72 -9.46 4.05
C GLY A 37 -6.93 -8.22 4.93
N SER A 38 -6.34 -7.08 4.58
CA SER A 38 -6.42 -5.82 5.35
C SER A 38 -7.63 -4.96 5.00
N PHE A 39 -8.83 -5.51 5.18
CA PHE A 39 -10.10 -4.79 4.97
C PHE A 39 -10.23 -4.08 3.60
N GLY A 40 -9.58 -4.58 2.55
CA GLY A 40 -9.66 -3.98 1.21
C GLY A 40 -8.55 -2.97 0.88
N LEU A 41 -7.67 -2.61 1.82
CA LEU A 41 -6.63 -1.59 1.59
C LEU A 41 -5.59 -2.06 0.57
N HIS A 42 -5.13 -3.30 0.70
CA HIS A 42 -4.24 -3.93 -0.27
C HIS A 42 -4.91 -4.02 -1.65
N GLU A 43 -6.18 -4.45 -1.66
CA GLU A 43 -6.99 -4.63 -2.85
C GLU A 43 -7.23 -3.31 -3.58
N CYS A 44 -7.37 -2.19 -2.86
CA CYS A 44 -7.44 -0.85 -3.44
C CYS A 44 -6.16 -0.48 -4.19
N ILE A 45 -4.99 -0.74 -3.62
CA ILE A 45 -3.68 -0.47 -4.25
C ILE A 45 -3.54 -1.30 -5.52
N VAL A 46 -3.81 -2.60 -5.44
CA VAL A 46 -3.69 -3.52 -6.57
C VAL A 46 -4.72 -3.21 -7.66
N THR A 47 -5.96 -2.89 -7.30
CA THR A 47 -7.01 -2.53 -8.26
C THR A 47 -6.68 -1.23 -9.01
N ALA A 48 -5.96 -0.30 -8.36
CA ALA A 48 -5.46 0.92 -8.99
C ALA A 48 -4.23 0.69 -9.89
N GLY A 49 -3.68 -0.52 -9.93
CA GLY A 49 -2.47 -0.86 -10.70
C GLY A 49 -1.16 -0.62 -9.95
N GLY A 50 -1.21 -0.33 -8.66
CA GLY A 50 -0.03 -0.18 -7.81
C GLY A 50 0.49 -1.52 -7.29
N ILE A 51 1.75 -1.52 -6.87
CA ILE A 51 2.39 -2.64 -6.17
C ILE A 51 2.50 -2.25 -4.70
N ASN A 52 1.75 -2.92 -3.83
CA ASN A 52 1.96 -2.78 -2.39
C ASN A 52 3.31 -3.39 -2.02
N ILE A 53 4.25 -2.58 -1.55
CA ILE A 53 5.60 -3.02 -1.23
C ILE A 53 5.66 -4.02 -0.09
N PHE A 54 4.60 -4.21 0.70
CA PHE A 54 4.50 -5.19 1.79
C PHE A 54 3.33 -6.17 1.59
N GLY A 55 2.81 -6.26 0.36
CA GLY A 55 1.70 -7.16 0.03
C GLY A 55 2.05 -8.66 0.16
N ASP A 56 3.34 -9.01 0.22
CA ASP A 56 3.88 -10.37 0.36
C ASP A 56 3.80 -10.92 1.80
N HIS A 57 3.38 -10.11 2.76
CA HIS A 57 3.34 -10.50 4.16
C HIS A 57 2.08 -11.28 4.52
N ASN A 58 2.21 -12.32 5.35
CA ASN A 58 1.07 -13.18 5.76
C ASN A 58 0.17 -12.56 6.84
N GLN A 59 0.56 -11.43 7.43
CA GLN A 59 -0.20 -10.75 8.48
C GLN A 59 -0.92 -9.56 7.88
N SER A 60 -2.23 -9.44 8.08
CA SER A 60 -2.99 -8.32 7.51
C SER A 60 -2.46 -6.98 7.98
N PHE A 61 -2.44 -6.72 9.29
CA PHE A 61 -1.88 -5.50 9.86
C PHE A 61 -0.65 -5.84 10.71
N PHE A 62 0.45 -5.12 10.51
CA PHE A 62 1.70 -5.35 11.23
C PHE A 62 2.59 -4.11 11.17
N ASP A 63 3.51 -4.02 12.12
CA ASP A 63 4.54 -2.98 12.15
C ASP A 63 5.75 -3.40 11.33
N VAL A 64 6.33 -2.43 10.62
CA VAL A 64 7.58 -2.64 9.86
C VAL A 64 8.69 -1.76 10.38
N ASP A 65 9.92 -2.26 10.22
CA ASP A 65 11.11 -1.47 10.48
C ASP A 65 11.22 -0.34 9.42
N PRO A 66 11.48 0.93 9.82
CA PRO A 66 11.70 2.04 8.91
C PRO A 66 12.81 1.75 7.88
N GLU A 67 13.85 1.01 8.25
CA GLU A 67 14.92 0.59 7.36
C GLU A 67 14.41 -0.37 6.27
N ALA A 68 13.44 -1.23 6.59
CA ALA A 68 12.81 -2.10 5.60
C ALA A 68 12.03 -1.29 4.56
N VAL A 69 11.36 -0.21 4.97
CA VAL A 69 10.69 0.74 4.05
C VAL A 69 11.72 1.38 3.12
N MET A 70 12.85 1.85 3.67
CA MET A 70 13.94 2.44 2.89
C MET A 70 14.54 1.47 1.87
N ILE A 71 14.79 0.22 2.26
CA ILE A 71 15.35 -0.82 1.38
C ILE A 71 14.39 -1.12 0.22
N ARG A 72 13.09 -1.20 0.49
CA ARG A 72 12.08 -1.47 -0.56
C ARG A 72 11.82 -0.26 -1.48
N ASN A 73 12.25 0.94 -1.07
CA ASN A 73 12.26 2.16 -1.87
C ASN A 73 10.94 2.41 -2.64
N PRO A 74 9.83 2.71 -1.93
CA PRO A 74 8.55 3.00 -2.57
C PRO A 74 8.61 4.30 -3.39
N ASP A 75 7.82 4.36 -4.45
CA ASP A 75 7.69 5.57 -5.28
C ASP A 75 6.68 6.55 -4.65
N VAL A 76 5.68 6.03 -3.93
CA VAL A 76 4.63 6.79 -3.26
C VAL A 76 4.39 6.25 -1.85
N ILE A 77 4.21 7.15 -0.89
CA ILE A 77 3.78 6.84 0.48
C ILE A 77 2.36 7.38 0.68
N LEU A 78 1.44 6.49 1.04
CA LEU A 78 0.09 6.82 1.47
C LEU A 78 0.04 6.78 2.99
N ASN A 79 -0.03 7.96 3.63
CA ASN A 79 -0.16 8.05 5.08
C ASN A 79 -1.64 8.22 5.47
N TYR A 80 -2.15 7.27 6.24
CA TYR A 80 -3.48 7.26 6.82
C TYR A 80 -3.39 7.63 8.31
N GLY A 81 -4.05 8.72 8.69
CA GLY A 81 -4.04 9.22 10.07
C GLY A 81 -2.99 10.31 10.36
N TYR A 82 -2.43 10.96 9.34
CA TYR A 82 -1.59 12.14 9.55
C TYR A 82 -2.43 13.33 10.07
N GLY A 83 -2.22 13.71 11.33
CA GLY A 83 -2.91 14.80 12.02
C GLY A 83 -3.98 14.31 13.01
N ASP A 84 -4.46 15.20 13.88
CA ASP A 84 -5.46 14.98 14.97
C ASP A 84 -6.86 14.51 14.49
N TYR A 85 -6.96 13.84 13.35
CA TYR A 85 -8.19 13.37 12.73
C TYR A 85 -8.38 11.85 12.88
N ALA A 86 -8.06 11.32 14.06
CA ALA A 86 -8.40 9.96 14.49
C ALA A 86 -9.53 9.97 15.52
#